data_AF-A0A1Q8QQ82-F1
#
_entry.id   AF-A0A1Q8QQ82-F1
#
_cell.length_a   1.000
_cell.length_b   1.000
_cell.length_c   1.000
_cell.angle_alpha   90.00
_cell.angle_beta   90.00
_cell.angle_gamma   90.00
#
_symmetry.space_group_name_H-M   'P 1'
#
loop_
_entity.id
_entity.type
_entity.pdbx_description
1 polymer ?
#
loop_
_entity_poly.entity_id
_entity_poly.type
_entity_poly.pdbx_seq_one_letter_code
_entity_poly.pdbx_strand_id
1 'polypeptide(L)'
;MPGSIKKAQEIAAGIPGSFIPNQFENPANPQVHRTTTALEIIEQMDGKLDAFVCTAGTRGTVTGTGEVLKARIPGIRFSSSNRRAHPFSQAATQVPHNIPGTSPGFIPNTLNTIVYDEIFLISDSEAAKMTRDLARLEGILVGISTGAAVHTALKVAKRLGPSKKVLAIAPDTGERYLSTNVFRD
;
A
#
# COMPACT_ATOMS: atom_id res chain seq x y z
N MET A 1 11.84 -7.15 9.69
CA MET A 1 10.75 -6.76 10.61
C MET A 1 10.64 -7.67 11.84
N PRO A 2 10.63 -9.02 11.74
CA PRO A 2 10.37 -9.89 12.90
C PRO A 2 11.30 -9.68 14.11
N GLY A 3 12.60 -9.47 13.88
CA GLY A 3 13.55 -9.18 14.96
C GLY A 3 13.23 -7.92 15.75
N SER A 4 12.80 -6.84 15.07
CA SER A 4 12.39 -5.59 15.72
C SER A 4 11.12 -5.75 16.56
N ILE A 5 10.15 -6.55 16.08
CA ILE A 5 8.93 -6.87 16.83
C ILE A 5 9.27 -7.64 18.10
N LYS A 6 10.09 -8.71 17.98
CA LYS A 6 10.55 -9.48 19.14
C LYS A 6 11.26 -8.59 20.16
N LYS A 7 12.14 -7.69 19.68
CA LYS A 7 12.85 -6.78 20.59
C LYS A 7 11.91 -5.80 21.30
N ALA A 8 10.88 -5.29 20.62
CA ALA A 8 9.88 -4.43 21.23
C ALA A 8 9.09 -5.17 22.33
N GLN A 9 8.73 -6.43 22.11
CA GLN A 9 8.07 -7.29 23.11
C GLN A 9 8.96 -7.53 24.34
N GLU A 10 10.25 -7.82 24.13
CA GLU A 10 11.23 -7.96 25.22
C GLU A 10 11.33 -6.67 26.07
N ILE A 11 11.40 -5.50 25.42
CA ILE A 11 11.48 -4.21 26.11
C ILE A 11 10.21 -3.96 26.93
N ALA A 12 9.02 -4.20 26.35
CA ALA A 12 7.76 -3.98 27.04
C ALA A 12 7.60 -4.89 28.27
N ALA A 13 8.04 -6.15 28.19
CA ALA A 13 8.00 -7.08 29.31
C ALA A 13 8.80 -6.59 30.53
N GLY A 14 9.83 -5.76 30.31
CA GLY A 14 10.67 -5.19 31.37
C GLY A 14 10.23 -3.81 31.88
N ILE A 15 9.22 -3.17 31.28
CA ILE A 15 8.80 -1.81 31.62
C ILE A 15 7.33 -1.83 32.08
N PRO A 16 7.07 -1.69 33.39
CA PRO A 16 5.70 -1.58 33.91
C PRO A 16 4.94 -0.43 33.25
N GLY A 17 3.70 -0.69 32.84
CA GLY A 17 2.84 0.30 32.18
C GLY A 17 3.21 0.60 30.71
N SER A 18 4.15 -0.13 30.12
CA SER A 18 4.45 0.00 28.69
C SER A 18 3.29 -0.51 27.81
N PHE A 19 3.22 0.04 26.60
CA PHE A 19 2.18 -0.28 25.62
C PHE A 19 2.80 -0.50 24.24
N ILE A 20 2.43 -1.61 23.57
CA ILE A 20 2.81 -1.89 22.19
C ILE A 20 1.58 -1.72 21.29
N PRO A 21 1.54 -0.69 20.42
CA PRO A 21 0.40 -0.45 19.53
C PRO A 21 0.13 -1.56 18.50
N ASN A 22 1.16 -2.35 18.16
CA ASN A 22 1.12 -3.53 17.30
C ASN A 22 0.34 -3.36 15.97
N GLN A 23 0.87 -2.51 15.07
CA GLN A 23 0.20 -2.12 13.81
C GLN A 23 -0.19 -3.28 12.87
N PHE A 24 0.39 -4.48 13.01
CA PHE A 24 0.10 -5.63 12.14
C PHE A 24 -1.06 -6.50 12.64
N GLU A 25 -1.52 -6.28 13.86
CA GLU A 25 -2.59 -7.06 14.50
C GLU A 25 -3.71 -6.17 15.07
N ASN A 26 -3.43 -4.89 15.30
CA ASN A 26 -4.37 -3.97 15.92
C ASN A 26 -5.54 -3.63 14.96
N PRO A 27 -6.80 -3.96 15.32
CA PRO A 27 -7.96 -3.70 14.47
C PRO A 27 -8.24 -2.21 14.26
N ALA A 28 -7.70 -1.32 15.11
CA ALA A 28 -7.79 0.12 14.92
C ALA A 28 -7.13 0.59 13.60
N ASN A 29 -6.11 -0.14 13.12
CA ASN A 29 -5.42 0.18 11.87
C ASN A 29 -6.34 0.11 10.64
N PRO A 30 -7.01 -1.02 10.31
CA PRO A 30 -8.01 -0.98 9.25
C PRO A 30 -9.24 -0.13 9.61
N GLN A 31 -9.60 0.00 10.89
CA GLN A 31 -10.78 0.76 11.29
C GLN A 31 -10.71 2.25 10.93
N VAL A 32 -9.54 2.89 11.07
CA VAL A 32 -9.41 4.30 10.67
C VAL A 32 -9.67 4.46 9.17
N HIS A 33 -9.17 3.56 8.33
CA HIS A 33 -9.41 3.62 6.89
C HIS A 33 -10.87 3.38 6.48
N ARG A 34 -11.63 2.58 7.25
CA ARG A 34 -13.08 2.44 7.04
C ARG A 34 -13.85 3.73 7.31
N THR A 35 -13.42 4.46 8.34
CA THR A 35 -14.16 5.59 8.90
C THR A 35 -13.68 6.95 8.38
N THR A 36 -12.50 7.01 7.75
CA THR A 36 -11.96 8.23 7.16
C THR A 36 -11.63 8.03 5.69
N THR A 37 -10.52 7.35 5.37
CA THR A 37 -9.98 7.25 4.00
C THR A 37 -11.00 6.79 2.97
N ALA A 38 -11.80 5.77 3.28
CA ALA A 38 -12.84 5.29 2.36
C ALA A 38 -13.94 6.32 2.12
N LEU A 39 -14.36 7.03 3.18
CA LEU A 39 -15.43 8.01 3.12
C LEU A 39 -14.99 9.25 2.34
N GLU A 40 -13.76 9.72 2.59
CA GLU A 40 -13.13 10.81 1.83
C GLU A 40 -13.09 10.49 0.33
N ILE A 41 -12.68 9.26 -0.04
CA ILE A 41 -12.66 8.82 -1.43
C ILE A 41 -14.07 8.81 -2.03
N ILE A 42 -15.06 8.28 -1.31
CA ILE A 42 -16.44 8.21 -1.82
C ILE A 42 -16.98 9.62 -2.05
N GLU A 43 -16.76 10.53 -1.11
CA GLU A 43 -17.18 11.92 -1.20
C GLU A 43 -16.49 12.63 -2.37
N GLN A 44 -15.16 12.60 -2.43
CA GLN A 44 -14.38 13.30 -3.47
C GLN A 44 -14.62 12.75 -4.88
N MET A 45 -15.02 11.48 -5.00
CA MET A 45 -15.28 10.84 -6.29
C MET A 45 -16.77 10.82 -6.67
N ASP A 46 -17.67 11.40 -5.86
CA ASP A 46 -19.13 11.32 -5.99
C ASP A 46 -19.64 9.88 -6.13
N GLY A 47 -18.98 8.93 -5.44
CA GLY A 47 -19.24 7.48 -5.59
C GLY A 47 -18.91 6.90 -6.98
N LYS A 48 -18.31 7.68 -7.88
CA LYS A 48 -17.95 7.28 -9.25
C LYS A 48 -16.48 6.94 -9.32
N LEU A 49 -16.13 5.71 -8.97
CA LEU A 49 -14.77 5.18 -9.06
C LEU A 49 -14.78 3.77 -9.66
N ASP A 50 -14.01 3.54 -10.72
CA ASP A 50 -13.96 2.24 -11.40
C ASP A 50 -12.87 1.33 -10.83
N ALA A 51 -11.76 1.92 -10.37
CA ALA A 51 -10.72 1.16 -9.68
C ALA A 51 -9.99 1.93 -8.57
N PHE A 52 -9.60 1.19 -7.54
CA PHE A 52 -8.75 1.66 -6.46
C PHE A 52 -7.45 0.84 -6.40
N VAL A 53 -6.33 1.53 -6.27
CA VAL A 53 -4.99 0.95 -6.22
C VAL A 53 -4.22 1.45 -5.00
N CYS A 54 -3.66 0.53 -4.24
CA CYS A 54 -2.75 0.86 -3.15
C CYS A 54 -1.61 -0.14 -3.01
N THR A 55 -0.49 0.33 -2.47
CA THR A 55 0.55 -0.55 -1.93
C THR A 55 0.18 -1.03 -0.54
N ALA A 56 0.88 -2.04 -0.05
CA ALA A 56 0.42 -2.79 1.09
C ALA A 56 1.57 -3.24 2.01
N GLY A 57 1.68 -2.55 3.14
CA GLY A 57 2.58 -2.88 4.26
C GLY A 57 1.83 -3.63 5.36
N THR A 58 1.28 -2.88 6.31
CA THR A 58 0.43 -3.40 7.40
C THR A 58 -0.92 -3.92 6.93
N ARG A 59 -1.30 -3.65 5.67
CA ARG A 59 -2.59 -4.04 5.07
C ARG A 59 -3.82 -3.31 5.61
N GLY A 60 -3.66 -2.36 6.55
CA GLY A 60 -4.79 -1.57 7.07
C GLY A 60 -5.54 -0.82 5.97
N THR A 61 -4.84 -0.12 5.08
CA THR A 61 -5.46 0.60 3.95
C THR A 61 -6.15 -0.34 2.97
N VAL A 62 -5.54 -1.50 2.69
CA VAL A 62 -6.15 -2.52 1.81
C VAL A 62 -7.49 -2.97 2.38
N THR A 63 -7.49 -3.40 3.64
CA THR A 63 -8.66 -3.94 4.31
C THR A 63 -9.73 -2.87 4.54
N GLY A 64 -9.38 -1.80 5.25
CA GLY A 64 -10.38 -0.82 5.68
C GLY A 64 -11.00 -0.04 4.52
N THR A 65 -10.17 0.42 3.58
CA THR A 65 -10.68 1.11 2.39
C THR A 65 -11.41 0.14 1.46
N GLY A 66 -10.85 -1.06 1.23
CA GLY A 66 -11.43 -2.05 0.33
C GLY A 66 -12.82 -2.52 0.75
N GLU A 67 -13.02 -2.83 2.03
CA GLU A 67 -14.34 -3.27 2.54
C GLU A 67 -15.43 -2.22 2.28
N VAL A 68 -15.16 -0.96 2.61
CA VAL A 68 -16.15 0.11 2.48
C VAL A 68 -16.39 0.46 1.02
N LEU A 69 -15.34 0.57 0.19
CA LEU A 69 -15.50 0.86 -1.23
C LEU A 69 -16.27 -0.26 -1.95
N LYS A 70 -15.96 -1.54 -1.69
CA LYS A 70 -16.69 -2.69 -2.28
C LYS A 70 -18.15 -2.71 -1.87
N ALA A 71 -18.47 -2.35 -0.63
CA ALA A 71 -19.85 -2.28 -0.16
C ALA A 71 -20.64 -1.11 -0.77
N ARG A 72 -19.99 0.02 -1.09
CA ARG A 72 -20.67 1.27 -1.49
C ARG A 72 -20.63 1.54 -3.00
N ILE A 73 -19.68 0.97 -3.72
CA ILE A 73 -19.49 1.16 -5.17
C ILE A 73 -19.53 -0.20 -5.86
N PRO A 74 -20.72 -0.69 -6.26
CA PRO A 74 -20.86 -1.98 -6.92
C PRO A 74 -19.98 -2.07 -8.17
N GLY A 75 -19.21 -3.15 -8.29
CA GLY A 75 -18.35 -3.41 -9.44
C GLY A 75 -16.99 -2.70 -9.43
N ILE A 76 -16.65 -1.93 -8.39
CA ILE A 76 -15.30 -1.35 -8.26
C ILE A 76 -14.23 -2.44 -8.28
N ARG A 77 -13.17 -2.23 -9.07
CA ARG A 77 -11.98 -3.07 -9.06
C ARG A 77 -11.01 -2.58 -8.00
N PHE A 78 -10.48 -3.51 -7.22
CA PHE A 78 -9.49 -3.24 -6.20
C PHE A 78 -8.22 -4.01 -6.53
N SER A 79 -7.12 -3.29 -6.73
CA SER A 79 -5.83 -3.91 -7.04
C SER A 79 -4.78 -3.50 -6.02
N SER A 80 -3.96 -4.45 -5.58
CA SER A 80 -2.84 -4.16 -4.70
C SER A 80 -1.51 -4.28 -5.44
N SER A 81 -0.64 -3.29 -5.28
CA SER A 81 0.73 -3.33 -5.80
C SER A 81 1.62 -4.03 -4.79
N ASN A 82 2.23 -5.15 -5.20
CA ASN A 82 3.13 -5.92 -4.36
C ASN A 82 4.39 -6.31 -5.16
N ARG A 83 5.41 -6.82 -4.47
CA ARG A 83 6.67 -7.23 -5.11
C ARG A 83 6.52 -8.52 -5.91
N ARG A 84 7.45 -8.73 -6.86
CA ARG A 84 7.58 -9.95 -7.66
C ARG A 84 7.97 -11.22 -6.87
N ALA A 85 8.09 -11.15 -5.56
CA ALA A 85 8.18 -12.33 -4.68
C ALA A 85 6.77 -12.73 -4.25
N HIS A 86 6.39 -13.99 -4.52
CA HIS A 86 5.04 -14.55 -4.40
C HIS A 86 4.19 -13.96 -3.24
N PRO A 87 2.93 -13.59 -3.50
CA PRO A 87 2.12 -12.83 -2.54
C PRO A 87 1.71 -13.60 -1.27
N PHE A 88 1.82 -14.94 -1.26
CA PHE A 88 1.31 -15.79 -0.16
C PHE A 88 2.16 -17.02 0.15
N SER A 89 3.36 -17.15 -0.42
CA SER A 89 4.26 -18.26 -0.10
C SER A 89 5.18 -17.84 1.04
N GLN A 90 5.02 -18.45 2.22
CA GLN A 90 6.07 -18.43 3.27
C GLN A 90 7.43 -18.92 2.73
N ALA A 91 7.44 -19.67 1.62
CA ALA A 91 8.63 -20.20 0.96
C ALA A 91 9.22 -19.29 -0.13
N ALA A 92 8.63 -18.13 -0.42
CA ALA A 92 9.30 -17.13 -1.23
C ALA A 92 10.39 -16.50 -0.38
N THR A 93 11.64 -16.87 -0.65
CA THR A 93 12.84 -16.29 -0.06
C THR A 93 12.68 -14.77 0.08
N GLN A 94 12.89 -14.26 1.30
CA GLN A 94 12.86 -12.82 1.58
C GLN A 94 14.01 -12.15 0.82
N VAL A 95 13.80 -11.87 -0.46
CA VAL A 95 14.75 -11.10 -1.26
C VAL A 95 14.69 -9.65 -0.74
N PRO A 96 15.84 -9.06 -0.36
CA PRO A 96 15.92 -7.64 -0.06
C PRO A 96 15.27 -6.82 -1.17
N HIS A 97 14.64 -5.71 -0.81
CA HIS A 97 13.93 -4.86 -1.76
C HIS A 97 14.09 -3.40 -1.37
N ASN A 98 13.90 -2.53 -2.35
CA ASN A 98 14.12 -1.09 -2.22
C ASN A 98 12.81 -0.30 -2.26
N ILE A 99 11.69 -0.92 -1.91
CA ILE A 99 10.37 -0.26 -1.79
C ILE A 99 9.91 -0.26 -0.31
N PRO A 100 10.44 0.65 0.53
CA PRO A 100 10.00 0.79 1.92
C PRO A 100 8.48 0.98 2.04
N GLY A 101 7.93 0.54 3.17
CA GLY A 101 6.49 0.60 3.44
C GLY A 101 5.67 -0.55 2.85
N THR A 102 6.28 -1.44 2.06
CA THR A 102 5.60 -2.62 1.48
C THR A 102 6.06 -3.94 2.11
N SER A 103 5.16 -4.92 2.21
CA SER A 103 5.37 -6.32 2.62
C SER A 103 6.37 -6.58 3.76
N PRO A 104 5.91 -6.84 5.00
CA PRO A 104 6.79 -6.99 6.17
C PRO A 104 7.51 -8.35 6.23
N GLY A 105 7.35 -9.21 5.22
CA GLY A 105 7.93 -10.55 5.17
C GLY A 105 7.07 -11.63 5.85
N PHE A 106 5.82 -11.30 6.18
CA PHE A 106 4.77 -12.19 6.70
C PHE A 106 3.39 -11.63 6.31
N ILE A 107 2.33 -12.39 6.51
CA ILE A 107 0.93 -11.96 6.27
C ILE A 107 0.39 -11.35 7.58
N PRO A 108 0.05 -10.05 7.64
CA PRO A 108 -0.53 -9.43 8.84
C PRO A 108 -1.97 -9.88 9.11
N ASN A 109 -2.37 -9.98 10.38
CA ASN A 109 -3.73 -10.33 10.80
C ASN A 109 -4.77 -9.25 10.40
N THR A 110 -4.30 -8.04 10.16
CA THR A 110 -5.10 -6.91 9.65
C THR A 110 -5.50 -7.06 8.18
N LEU A 111 -5.02 -8.08 7.45
CA LEU A 111 -5.37 -8.29 6.04
C LEU A 111 -6.70 -9.05 5.89
N ASN A 112 -7.66 -8.44 5.20
CA ASN A 112 -8.80 -9.14 4.62
C ASN A 112 -8.46 -9.52 3.16
N THR A 113 -8.43 -10.80 2.84
CA THR A 113 -8.05 -11.30 1.50
C THR A 113 -9.18 -11.26 0.48
N ILE A 114 -10.42 -11.00 0.92
CA ILE A 114 -11.61 -10.99 0.07
C ILE A 114 -11.77 -9.65 -0.67
N VAL A 115 -11.13 -8.58 -0.19
CA VAL A 115 -11.39 -7.21 -0.67
C VAL A 115 -10.70 -6.87 -2.00
N TYR A 116 -9.60 -7.53 -2.34
CA TYR A 116 -8.82 -7.25 -3.55
C TYR A 116 -9.10 -8.28 -4.65
N ASP A 117 -9.14 -7.83 -5.89
CA ASP A 117 -9.37 -8.70 -7.06
C ASP A 117 -8.06 -9.22 -7.66
N GLU A 118 -6.99 -8.42 -7.61
CA GLU A 118 -5.72 -8.74 -8.25
C GLU A 118 -4.54 -8.13 -7.46
N ILE A 119 -3.41 -8.84 -7.47
CA ILE A 119 -2.13 -8.34 -6.97
C ILE A 119 -1.18 -8.17 -8.15
N PHE A 120 -0.74 -6.94 -8.38
CA PHE A 120 0.24 -6.62 -9.41
C PHE A 120 1.64 -6.74 -8.85
N LEU A 121 2.46 -7.57 -9.50
CA LEU A 121 3.87 -7.68 -9.20
C LEU A 121 4.63 -6.52 -9.87
N ILE A 122 5.37 -5.76 -9.08
CA ILE A 122 6.22 -4.65 -9.53
C ILE A 122 7.67 -4.88 -9.12
N SER A 123 8.58 -4.51 -10.03
CA SER A 123 10.01 -4.44 -9.75
C SER A 123 10.44 -3.10 -9.14
N ASP A 124 11.53 -3.12 -8.38
CA ASP A 124 12.12 -1.91 -7.79
C ASP A 124 12.44 -0.83 -8.86
N SER A 125 12.90 -1.25 -10.04
CA SER A 125 13.23 -0.34 -11.15
C SER A 125 11.99 0.31 -11.77
N GLU A 126 10.90 -0.43 -11.95
CA GLU A 126 9.61 0.12 -12.41
C GLU A 126 9.06 1.15 -11.41
N ALA A 127 9.11 0.84 -10.12
CA ALA A 127 8.66 1.74 -9.06
C ALA A 127 9.54 3.01 -8.98
N ALA A 128 10.86 2.85 -9.00
CA ALA A 128 11.80 3.97 -8.96
C ALA A 128 11.67 4.87 -10.19
N LYS A 129 11.56 4.28 -11.39
CA LYS A 129 11.32 5.04 -12.63
C LYS A 129 10.03 5.87 -12.55
N MET A 130 8.92 5.24 -12.15
CA MET A 130 7.64 5.96 -12.01
C MET A 130 7.71 7.08 -10.97
N THR A 131 8.41 6.85 -9.85
CA THR A 131 8.62 7.87 -8.80
C THR A 131 9.35 9.09 -9.35
N ARG A 132 10.42 8.88 -10.13
CA ARG A 132 11.16 9.97 -10.79
C ARG A 132 10.34 10.65 -11.88
N ASP A 133 9.56 9.89 -12.66
CA ASP A 133 8.70 10.46 -13.69
C ASP A 133 7.59 11.34 -13.09
N LEU A 134 6.98 10.95 -11.95
CA LEU A 134 6.02 11.79 -11.23
C LEU A 134 6.62 13.14 -10.83
N ALA A 135 7.86 13.14 -10.31
CA ALA A 135 8.54 14.38 -9.95
C ALA A 135 8.89 15.23 -11.19
N ARG A 136 9.41 14.59 -12.25
CA ARG A 136 9.93 15.26 -13.45
C ARG A 136 8.83 15.76 -14.40
N LEU A 137 7.76 15.00 -14.55
CA LEU A 137 6.70 15.26 -15.53
C LEU A 137 5.49 15.95 -14.91
N GLU A 138 5.15 15.61 -13.67
CA GLU A 138 3.93 16.09 -13.00
C GLU A 138 4.21 17.07 -11.85
N GLY A 139 5.48 17.28 -11.48
CA GLY A 139 5.85 18.11 -10.32
C GLY A 139 5.46 17.52 -8.97
N ILE A 140 5.20 16.21 -8.90
CA ILE A 140 4.72 15.53 -7.69
C ILE A 140 5.88 14.76 -7.04
N LEU A 141 6.43 15.32 -5.96
CA LEU A 141 7.54 14.70 -5.22
C LEU A 141 7.03 13.73 -4.14
N VAL A 142 7.00 12.44 -4.48
CA VAL A 142 6.41 11.36 -3.64
C VAL A 142 7.39 10.20 -3.40
N GLY A 143 7.09 9.36 -2.42
CA GLY A 143 7.88 8.17 -2.11
C GLY A 143 7.73 7.03 -3.13
N ILE A 144 8.65 6.05 -3.06
CA ILE A 144 8.70 4.94 -4.02
C ILE A 144 7.49 4.00 -3.97
N SER A 145 6.81 3.92 -2.82
CA SER A 145 5.55 3.17 -2.69
C SER A 145 4.42 3.80 -3.51
N THR A 146 4.40 5.14 -3.63
CA THR A 146 3.52 5.86 -4.55
C THR A 146 3.85 5.54 -6.00
N GLY A 147 5.14 5.53 -6.36
CA GLY A 147 5.56 5.14 -7.72
C GLY A 147 5.09 3.74 -8.10
N ALA A 148 5.13 2.78 -7.17
CA ALA A 148 4.56 1.46 -7.38
C ALA A 148 3.03 1.50 -7.57
N ALA A 149 2.29 2.21 -6.71
CA ALA A 149 0.84 2.34 -6.82
C ALA A 149 0.41 2.99 -8.15
N VAL A 150 1.05 4.09 -8.54
CA VAL A 150 0.75 4.81 -9.80
C VAL A 150 1.12 3.96 -11.02
N HIS A 151 2.26 3.27 -10.99
CA HIS A 151 2.63 2.36 -12.07
C HIS A 151 1.57 1.26 -12.29
N THR A 152 1.05 0.67 -11.21
CA THR A 152 -0.08 -0.28 -11.31
C THR A 152 -1.35 0.41 -11.80
N ALA A 153 -1.67 1.59 -11.30
CA ALA A 153 -2.86 2.33 -11.71
C ALA A 153 -2.87 2.65 -13.21
N LEU A 154 -1.71 2.98 -13.80
CA LEU A 154 -1.60 3.16 -15.25
C LEU A 154 -1.83 1.86 -16.02
N LYS A 155 -1.35 0.70 -15.52
CA LYS A 155 -1.64 -0.61 -16.09
C LYS A 155 -3.15 -0.94 -16.01
N VAL A 156 -3.79 -0.66 -14.88
CA VAL A 156 -5.23 -0.86 -14.66
C VAL A 156 -6.06 0.06 -15.56
N ALA A 157 -5.73 1.35 -15.62
CA ALA A 157 -6.42 2.32 -16.47
C ALA A 157 -6.37 1.91 -17.95
N LYS A 158 -5.22 1.45 -18.44
CA LYS A 158 -5.08 0.90 -19.81
C LYS A 158 -6.01 -0.28 -20.07
N ARG A 159 -6.19 -1.18 -19.09
CA ARG A 159 -7.10 -2.35 -19.20
C ARG A 159 -8.57 -1.94 -19.17
N LEU A 160 -8.93 -0.95 -18.37
CA LEU A 160 -10.31 -0.47 -18.22
C LEU A 160 -10.78 0.36 -19.42
N GLY A 161 -9.86 1.07 -20.07
CA GLY A 161 -10.15 1.88 -21.24
C GLY A 161 -10.52 3.33 -20.91
N PRO A 162 -10.89 4.12 -21.93
CA PRO A 162 -11.13 5.56 -21.78
C PRO A 162 -12.34 5.85 -20.88
N SER A 163 -12.36 7.05 -20.29
CA SER A 163 -13.44 7.57 -19.41
C SER A 163 -13.58 6.86 -18.06
N LYS A 164 -12.68 5.92 -17.74
CA LYS A 164 -12.66 5.19 -16.47
C LYS A 164 -11.82 5.90 -15.42
N LYS A 165 -12.30 5.93 -14.18
CA LYS A 165 -11.65 6.61 -13.05
C LYS A 165 -10.87 5.62 -12.21
N VAL A 166 -9.56 5.82 -12.10
CA VAL A 166 -8.65 5.01 -11.28
C VAL A 166 -7.97 5.89 -10.24
N LEU A 167 -8.04 5.49 -8.98
CA LEU A 167 -7.39 6.17 -7.87
C LEU A 167 -6.20 5.36 -7.37
N ALA A 168 -5.05 6.02 -7.20
CA ALA A 168 -3.86 5.45 -6.56
C ALA A 168 -3.52 6.23 -5.29
N ILE A 169 -3.20 5.52 -4.21
CA ILE A 169 -2.75 6.16 -2.96
C ILE A 169 -1.28 6.57 -3.06
N ALA A 170 -0.99 7.79 -2.61
CA ALA A 170 0.35 8.31 -2.36
C ALA A 170 0.61 8.38 -0.84
N PRO A 171 1.30 7.39 -0.22
CA PRO A 171 1.39 7.31 1.23
C PRO A 171 2.29 8.38 1.88
N ASP A 172 3.29 8.88 1.16
CA ASP A 172 4.28 9.81 1.68
C ASP A 172 5.00 10.65 0.61
N THR A 173 5.74 11.67 1.09
CA THR A 173 6.50 12.62 0.28
C THR A 173 7.88 12.07 -0.09
N GLY A 174 8.39 12.51 -1.25
CA GLY A 174 9.67 12.05 -1.80
C GLY A 174 10.90 12.56 -1.06
N GLU A 175 10.80 13.68 -0.32
CA GLU A 175 11.91 14.27 0.45
C GLU A 175 12.54 13.26 1.42
N ARG A 176 11.72 12.39 2.03
CA ARG A 176 12.19 11.34 2.95
C ARG A 176 13.09 10.29 2.31
N TYR A 177 13.19 10.29 0.99
CA TYR A 177 13.91 9.30 0.20
C TYR A 177 15.17 9.84 -0.47
N LEU A 178 15.58 11.09 -0.21
CA LEU A 178 16.79 11.70 -0.81
C LEU A 178 18.10 10.98 -0.44
N SER A 179 18.12 10.28 0.69
CA SER A 179 19.26 9.45 1.13
C SER A 179 19.29 8.06 0.49
N THR A 180 18.24 7.68 -0.24
CA THR A 180 18.12 6.37 -0.89
C THR A 180 18.59 6.42 -2.35
N ASN A 181 18.61 5.26 -3.02
CA ASN A 181 18.94 5.17 -4.44
C ASN A 181 17.76 5.52 -5.38
N VAL A 182 16.60 5.92 -4.86
CA VAL A 182 15.40 6.22 -5.67
C VAL A 182 15.65 7.38 -6.64
N PHE A 183 16.42 8.39 -6.20
CA PHE A 183 16.71 9.61 -6.97
C PHE A 183 18.17 9.70 -7.44
N ARG A 184 18.94 8.61 -7.34
CA ARG A 184 20.31 8.54 -7.87
C ARG A 184 20.27 8.01 -9.31
N ASP A 185 21.13 8.57 -10.15
CA ASP A 185 21.31 8.19 -11.56
C ASP A 185 21.96 6.82 -11.72
#